data_AF-A0A8J7BWX7-F1
#
_entry.id   AF-A0A8J7BWX7-F1
#
_cell.length_a   1.000
_cell.length_b   1.000
_cell.length_c   1.000
_cell.angle_alpha   90.00
_cell.angle_beta   90.00
_cell.angle_gamma   90.00
#
_symmetry.space_group_name_H-M   'P 1'
#
loop_
_entity.id
_entity.type
_entity.pdbx_description
1 polymer ?
#
loop_
_entity_poly.entity_id
_entity_poly.type
_entity_poly.pdbx_seq_one_letter_code
_entity_poly.pdbx_strand_id
1 'polypeptide(L)'
;MSASTGPDGGKAAIYRHPLDKPGAFSKCEQGLPEWFNDNINTGTLAISGNLAAFGTTDGEIFFSDDVGNSWKRIAVDLAPICCLNLI
;
A
#
# COMPACT_ATOMS: atom_id res chain seq x y z
N MET A 1 5.10 2.54 4.33
CA MET A 1 4.29 2.85 5.53
C MET A 1 2.84 3.03 5.09
N SER A 2 1.86 2.65 5.89
CA SER A 2 0.46 3.06 5.71
C SER A 2 0.06 4.06 6.80
N ALA A 3 -0.84 4.98 6.48
CA ALA A 3 -1.41 5.93 7.44
C ALA A 3 -2.84 6.30 7.04
N SER A 4 -3.64 6.75 8.00
CA SER A 4 -5.03 7.19 7.83
C SER A 4 -5.35 8.35 8.76
N THR A 5 -6.42 9.10 8.48
CA THR A 5 -6.85 10.23 9.32
C THR A 5 -7.56 9.81 10.61
N GLY A 6 -7.92 8.54 10.77
CA GLY A 6 -8.60 8.05 11.97
C GLY A 6 -8.82 6.53 11.98
N PRO A 7 -9.24 5.97 13.12
CA PRO A 7 -9.52 4.54 13.26
C PRO A 7 -10.69 4.08 12.39
N ASP A 8 -11.64 4.98 12.11
CA ASP A 8 -12.83 4.72 11.29
C ASP A 8 -12.54 4.62 9.79
N GLY A 9 -11.28 4.78 9.37
CA GLY A 9 -10.88 4.76 7.97
C GLY A 9 -11.18 6.07 7.22
N GLY A 10 -11.55 5.95 5.96
CA GLY A 10 -12.04 7.00 5.06
C GLY A 10 -10.96 7.76 4.30
N LYS A 11 -9.71 7.80 4.81
CA LYS A 11 -8.57 8.45 4.13
C LYS A 11 -7.26 7.73 4.42
N ALA A 12 -7.20 6.44 4.10
CA ALA A 12 -5.97 5.68 4.19
C ALA A 12 -5.12 5.84 2.92
N ALA A 13 -3.80 5.81 3.06
CA ALA A 13 -2.86 5.84 1.94
C ALA A 13 -1.52 5.16 2.28
N ILE A 14 -0.80 4.78 1.22
CA ILE A 14 0.58 4.33 1.30
C ILE A 14 1.52 5.52 1.19
N TYR A 15 2.53 5.53 2.04
CA TYR A 15 3.58 6.53 2.09
C TYR A 15 4.95 5.85 1.99
N ARG A 16 5.87 6.52 1.29
CA ARG A 16 7.26 6.08 1.12
C ARG A 16 8.24 7.20 1.38
N HIS A 17 9.45 6.83 1.77
CA HIS A 17 10.56 7.76 1.92
C HIS A 17 11.84 7.05 1.47
N PRO A 18 12.60 7.59 0.48
CA PRO A 18 13.92 7.07 0.13
C PRO A 18 14.88 7.22 1.32
N LEU A 19 15.66 6.19 1.62
CA LEU A 19 16.61 6.23 2.75
C LEU A 19 17.89 7.01 2.44
N ASP A 20 18.19 7.23 1.16
CA ASP A 20 19.37 7.93 0.66
C ASP A 20 19.21 9.45 0.59
N LYS A 21 18.01 9.96 0.90
CA LYS A 21 17.68 11.39 0.81
C LYS A 21 17.04 11.87 2.10
N PRO A 22 17.46 13.02 2.65
CA PRO A 22 16.75 13.62 3.77
C PRO A 22 15.36 14.10 3.32
N GLY A 23 14.39 14.11 4.23
CA GLY A 23 13.08 14.70 3.96
C GLY A 23 11.92 13.97 4.65
N ALA A 24 10.71 14.32 4.23
CA ALA A 24 9.48 13.70 4.73
C ALA A 24 9.08 12.48 3.88
N PHE A 25 8.18 11.67 4.42
CA PHE A 25 7.45 10.69 3.64
C PHE A 25 6.57 11.38 2.58
N SER A 26 6.49 10.78 1.40
CA SER A 26 5.61 11.21 0.32
C SER A 26 4.52 10.16 0.12
N LYS A 27 3.30 10.63 -0.16
CA LYS A 27 2.18 9.77 -0.52
C LYS A 27 2.47 9.09 -1.85
N CYS A 28 2.20 7.80 -1.96
CA CYS A 28 2.24 7.07 -3.21
C CYS A 28 0.95 7.37 -3.98
N GLU A 29 1.06 7.87 -5.21
CA GLU A 29 -0.10 8.30 -6.00
C GLU A 29 -0.17 7.58 -7.35
N GLN A 30 0.96 7.29 -7.98
CA GLN A 30 0.98 6.71 -9.31
C GLN A 30 0.42 5.28 -9.30
N GLY A 31 -0.76 5.11 -9.88
CA GLY A 31 -1.44 3.81 -9.98
C GLY A 31 -2.23 3.42 -8.72
N LEU A 32 -2.39 4.32 -7.76
CA LEU A 32 -3.25 4.16 -6.58
C LEU A 32 -4.43 5.14 -6.63
N PRO A 33 -5.55 4.82 -5.96
CA PRO A 33 -6.60 5.81 -5.72
C PRO A 33 -6.07 6.96 -4.84
N GLU A 34 -6.78 8.10 -4.85
CA GLU A 34 -6.44 9.21 -3.96
C GLU A 34 -6.51 8.76 -2.50
N TRP A 35 -7.53 8.00 -2.12
CA TRP A 35 -7.69 7.48 -0.76
C TRP A 35 -8.27 6.08 -0.81
N PHE A 36 -7.88 5.26 0.17
CA PHE A 36 -8.57 4.01 0.49
C PHE A 36 -9.62 4.29 1.57
N ASN A 37 -10.80 3.67 1.40
CA ASN A 37 -11.90 3.79 2.35
C ASN A 37 -11.57 3.08 3.66
N ASP A 38 -10.80 1.99 3.61
CA ASP A 38 -10.39 1.23 4.77
C ASP A 38 -8.89 1.35 5.04
N ASN A 39 -8.51 1.13 6.30
CA ASN A 39 -7.12 1.15 6.70
C ASN A 39 -6.33 -0.02 6.07
N ILE A 40 -5.16 0.29 5.50
CA ILE A 40 -4.21 -0.74 5.09
C ILE A 40 -3.44 -1.22 6.32
N ASN A 41 -3.74 -2.43 6.75
CA ASN A 41 -3.17 -3.05 7.94
C ASN A 41 -1.71 -3.48 7.71
N THR A 42 -0.88 -3.39 8.75
CA THR A 42 0.53 -3.78 8.66
C THR A 42 0.74 -5.21 8.18
N GLY A 43 -0.16 -6.14 8.56
CA GLY A 43 -0.08 -7.55 8.12
C GLY A 43 -0.41 -7.78 6.64
N THR A 44 -0.96 -6.78 5.94
CA THR A 44 -1.31 -6.87 4.52
C THR A 44 -0.35 -6.10 3.63
N LEU A 45 0.75 -5.55 4.17
CA LEU A 45 1.79 -4.84 3.43
C LEU A 45 3.12 -5.60 3.54
N ALA A 46 3.68 -6.02 2.41
CA ALA A 46 4.94 -6.75 2.33
C ALA A 46 5.93 -6.07 1.39
N ILE A 47 7.23 -6.21 1.69
CA ILE A 47 8.33 -5.63 0.93
C ILE A 47 9.44 -6.68 0.83
N SER A 48 10.04 -6.84 -0.36
CA SER A 48 11.21 -7.69 -0.60
C SER A 48 12.10 -7.05 -1.67
N GLY A 49 13.27 -6.54 -1.27
CA GLY A 49 14.17 -5.81 -2.16
C GLY A 49 13.48 -4.60 -2.80
N ASN A 50 13.34 -4.62 -4.13
CA ASN A 50 12.66 -3.57 -4.89
C ASN A 50 11.14 -3.77 -5.00
N LEU A 51 10.63 -4.90 -4.53
CA LEU A 51 9.23 -5.27 -4.62
C LEU A 51 8.47 -4.78 -3.40
N ALA A 52 7.26 -4.30 -3.63
CA ALA A 52 6.29 -4.03 -2.58
C ALA A 52 4.90 -4.48 -3.03
N ALA A 53 4.11 -4.98 -2.08
CA ALA A 53 2.74 -5.37 -2.34
C ALA A 53 1.87 -5.07 -1.13
N PHE A 54 0.61 -4.69 -1.36
CA PHE A 54 -0.36 -4.67 -0.29
C PHE A 54 -1.74 -5.14 -0.72
N GLY A 55 -2.47 -5.69 0.24
CA GLY A 55 -3.85 -6.11 0.09
C GLY A 55 -4.82 -5.20 0.84
N THR A 56 -6.03 -5.05 0.29
CA THR A 56 -7.13 -4.28 0.89
C THR A 56 -8.20 -5.21 1.48
N THR A 57 -9.02 -4.66 2.38
CA THR A 57 -10.24 -5.32 2.88
C THR A 57 -11.29 -5.50 1.80
N ASP A 58 -11.26 -4.66 0.75
CA ASP A 58 -12.10 -4.75 -0.44
C ASP A 58 -11.71 -5.90 -1.40
N GLY A 59 -10.68 -6.69 -1.06
CA GLY A 59 -10.26 -7.84 -1.88
C GLY A 59 -9.43 -7.47 -3.10
N GLU A 60 -8.69 -6.36 -3.03
CA GLU A 60 -7.76 -5.93 -4.08
C GLU A 60 -6.31 -6.18 -3.66
N ILE A 61 -5.43 -6.46 -4.63
CA ILE A 61 -3.99 -6.52 -4.43
C ILE A 61 -3.30 -5.52 -5.35
N PHE A 62 -2.46 -4.68 -4.75
CA PHE A 62 -1.60 -3.74 -5.45
C PHE A 62 -0.14 -4.17 -5.32
N PHE A 63 0.61 -4.00 -6.40
CA PHE A 63 2.01 -4.40 -6.51
C PHE A 63 2.86 -3.31 -7.16
N SER A 64 4.09 -3.19 -6.68
CA SER A 64 5.14 -2.33 -7.21
C SER A 64 6.43 -3.13 -7.34
N ASP A 65 7.11 -2.96 -8.47
CA ASP A 65 8.44 -3.52 -8.78
C ASP A 65 9.54 -2.44 -8.79
N ASP A 66 9.20 -1.22 -8.36
CA ASP A 66 10.04 -0.03 -8.47
C ASP A 66 10.14 0.74 -7.15
N VAL A 67 10.29 0.04 -6.03
CA VAL A 67 10.41 0.60 -4.66
C VAL A 67 9.25 1.54 -4.28
N GLY A 68 8.03 1.20 -4.73
CA GLY A 68 6.80 1.91 -4.42
C GLY A 68 6.63 3.22 -5.19
N ASN A 69 7.42 3.49 -6.24
CA ASN A 69 7.27 4.70 -7.04
C ASN A 69 5.99 4.64 -7.89
N SER A 70 5.67 3.47 -8.46
CA SER A 70 4.44 3.22 -9.18
C SER A 70 3.81 1.89 -8.77
N TRP A 71 2.49 1.82 -8.91
CA TRP A 71 1.70 0.67 -8.47
C TRP A 71 0.79 0.17 -9.58
N LYS A 72 0.52 -1.13 -9.56
CA LYS A 72 -0.42 -1.81 -10.44
C LYS A 72 -1.40 -2.59 -9.59
N ARG A 73 -2.70 -2.51 -9.89
CA ARG A 73 -3.69 -3.42 -9.32
C ARG A 73 -3.63 -4.75 -10.07
N ILE A 74 -3.20 -5.81 -9.38
CA ILE A 74 -2.91 -7.13 -9.98
C ILE A 74 -3.97 -8.19 -9.68
N ALA A 75 -4.85 -7.93 -8.70
CA ALA A 75 -6.01 -8.76 -8.40
C ALA A 75 -7.17 -7.92 -7.86
N VAL A 76 -8.39 -8.38 -8.11
CA VAL A 76 -9.67 -7.82 -7.66
C VAL A 76 -10.64 -8.95 -7.34
N ASP A 77 -11.79 -8.62 -6.74
CA ASP A 77 -12.90 -9.54 -6.46
C ASP A 77 -12.49 -10.75 -5.58
N LEU A 78 -11.50 -10.56 -4.70
CA LEU A 78 -11.10 -11.55 -3.71
C LEU A 78 -11.90 -11.39 -2.42
N ALA A 79 -11.79 -12.37 -1.53
CA ALA A 79 -12.14 -12.17 -0.13
C ALA A 79 -11.22 -11.10 0.50
N PRO A 80 -11.64 -10.46 1.61
CA PRO A 80 -10.80 -9.49 2.32
C PRO A 80 -9.40 -10.03 2.60
N ILE A 81 -8.38 -9.26 2.26
CA ILE A 81 -7.00 -9.68 2.46
C ILE A 81 -6.64 -9.45 3.93
N CYS A 82 -6.38 -10.54 4.66
CA CYS A 82 -6.01 -10.48 6.07
C CYS A 82 -4.50 -10.61 6.31
N CYS A 83 -3.76 -11.15 5.33
CA CYS A 83 -2.32 -11.31 5.38
C CYS A 83 -1.75 -11.34 3.96
N LEU A 84 -0.58 -10.75 3.76
CA LEU A 84 0.14 -10.79 2.49
C LEU A 84 1.64 -10.95 2.76
N ASN A 85 2.30 -11.81 2.00
CA ASN A 85 3.76 -11.95 2.03
C ASN A 85 4.33 -12.09 0.62
N LEU A 86 5.59 -11.66 0.45
CA LEU A 86 6.38 -11.88 -0.75
C LEU A 86 7.39 -12.99 -0.47
N ILE A 87 7.62 -13.86 -1.46
CA ILE A 87 8.59 -14.96 -1.40
C ILE A 87 9.98 -14.44 -1.78
#